data_AF-A0A350XMU4-F1
#
_entry.id   AF-A0A350XMU4-F1
#
_cell.length_a   1.000
_cell.length_b   1.000
_cell.length_c   1.000
_cell.angle_alpha   90.00
_cell.angle_beta   90.00
_cell.angle_gamma   90.00
#
_symmetry.space_group_name_H-M   'P 1'
#
loop_
_entity.id
_entity.type
_entity.pdbx_description
1 polymer ?
#
loop_
_entity_poly.entity_id
_entity_poly.type
_entity_poly.pdbx_seq_one_letter_code
_entity_poly.pdbx_strand_id
1 'polypeptide(L)'
;MHTVRVVYLVPSDANPREDYRHAIAYAITHLQQWYLAQMEERKTFRLTDSIVEVVRTKHKAKWYATNPAGEYHLWFWNNVLADAFSLTGASFNDPNFIWIFYIDAENGEGQYGGAGTCGVAVLPQHDIHGLMGLSNEPVSRWIGGLGHELGHAFGLPHPPGCEEDQSLPESQCIMYLGMYNYPETFLLVKDKEMLNQSRFFVV
;
A
#
# COMPACT_ATOMS: atom_id res chain seq x y z
N MET A 1 -3.73 18.51 -9.30
CA MET A 1 -2.42 18.27 -8.67
C MET A 1 -2.30 16.76 -8.49
N HIS A 2 -1.15 16.17 -8.84
CA HIS A 2 -0.94 14.72 -8.72
C HIS A 2 -0.45 14.37 -7.32
N THR A 3 -1.20 13.55 -6.59
CA THR A 3 -0.89 13.21 -5.19
C THR A 3 -1.23 11.77 -4.84
N VAL A 4 -0.56 11.23 -3.84
CA VAL A 4 -0.95 9.99 -3.16
C VAL A 4 -1.99 10.36 -2.09
N ARG A 5 -3.13 9.68 -2.11
CA ARG A 5 -4.20 9.79 -1.10
C ARG A 5 -4.24 8.51 -0.27
N VAL A 6 -4.14 8.67 1.04
CA VAL A 6 -4.20 7.55 1.99
C VAL A 6 -5.52 7.61 2.74
N VAL A 7 -6.24 6.49 2.74
CA VAL A 7 -7.56 6.38 3.33
C VAL A 7 -7.57 5.23 4.32
N TYR A 8 -7.97 5.52 5.55
CA TYR A 8 -8.27 4.55 6.58
C TYR A 8 -9.78 4.28 6.59
N LEU A 9 -10.15 3.10 6.08
CA LEU A 9 -11.51 2.61 6.01
C LEU A 9 -11.88 1.94 7.34
N VAL A 10 -12.99 2.39 7.93
CA VAL A 10 -13.50 1.93 9.23
C VAL A 10 -14.82 1.19 9.02
N PRO A 11 -14.90 -0.12 9.26
CA PRO A 11 -16.13 -0.88 9.18
C PRO A 11 -17.26 -0.29 10.03
N SER A 12 -18.49 -0.54 9.60
CA SER A 12 -19.71 -0.04 10.26
C SER A 12 -19.84 -0.47 11.73
N ASP A 13 -19.19 -1.58 12.13
CA ASP A 13 -19.17 -2.13 13.49
C ASP A 13 -17.89 -1.80 14.28
N ALA A 14 -17.02 -0.95 13.75
CA ALA A 14 -15.82 -0.46 14.42
C ALA A 14 -15.91 1.05 14.70
N ASN A 15 -15.12 1.52 15.68
CA ASN A 15 -14.91 2.94 15.92
C ASN A 15 -13.60 3.39 15.28
N PRO A 16 -13.54 4.61 14.71
CA PRO A 16 -12.29 5.13 14.17
C PRO A 16 -11.24 5.23 15.28
N ARG A 17 -10.03 4.80 14.95
CA ARG A 17 -8.88 4.77 15.85
C ARG A 17 -7.81 5.76 15.41
N GLU A 18 -7.55 6.77 16.24
CA GLU A 18 -6.51 7.77 15.93
C GLU A 18 -5.09 7.18 15.98
N ASP A 19 -4.84 6.16 16.80
CA ASP A 19 -3.56 5.48 16.81
C ASP A 19 -3.30 4.69 15.51
N TYR A 20 -4.34 4.13 14.90
CA TYR A 20 -4.25 3.50 13.57
C TYR A 20 -3.92 4.55 12.51
N ARG A 21 -4.66 5.66 12.53
CA ARG A 21 -4.43 6.79 11.62
C ARG A 21 -3.01 7.34 11.73
N HIS A 22 -2.49 7.50 12.95
CA HIS A 22 -1.12 7.96 13.18
C HIS A 22 -0.06 6.96 12.70
N ALA A 23 -0.25 5.66 12.94
CA ALA A 23 0.67 4.63 12.47
C ALA A 23 0.76 4.61 10.93
N ILE A 24 -0.39 4.70 10.25
CA ILE A 24 -0.46 4.80 8.79
C ILE A 24 0.23 6.07 8.28
N ALA A 25 -0.03 7.22 8.91
CA ALA A 25 0.59 8.50 8.53
C ALA A 25 2.11 8.46 8.70
N TYR A 26 2.61 7.87 9.78
CA TYR A 26 4.03 7.66 10.02
C TYR A 26 4.66 6.78 8.93
N ALA A 27 4.02 5.66 8.58
CA ALA A 27 4.53 4.74 7.57
C ALA A 27 4.69 5.42 6.19
N ILE A 28 3.65 6.10 5.72
CA ILE A 28 3.67 6.73 4.39
C ILE A 28 4.65 7.91 4.32
N THR A 29 4.78 8.68 5.41
CA THR A 29 5.74 9.80 5.47
C THR A 29 7.18 9.29 5.54
N HIS A 30 7.43 8.19 6.26
CA HIS A 30 8.73 7.53 6.28
C HIS A 30 9.11 6.99 4.89
N LEU A 31 8.16 6.38 4.17
CA LEU A 31 8.37 5.97 2.78
C LEU A 31 8.62 7.16 1.85
N GLN A 32 7.89 8.26 2.01
CA GLN A 32 8.11 9.46 1.20
C GLN A 32 9.57 9.95 1.30
N GLN A 33 10.14 9.96 2.52
CA GLN A 33 11.54 10.29 2.74
C GLN A 33 12.50 9.23 2.19
N TRP A 34 12.15 7.95 2.30
CA TRP A 34 12.94 6.88 1.74
C TRP A 34 13.01 6.95 0.21
N TYR A 35 11.88 7.11 -0.48
CA TYR A 35 11.85 7.33 -1.93
C TYR A 35 12.66 8.57 -2.32
N LEU A 36 12.54 9.66 -1.57
CA LEU A 36 13.34 10.88 -1.79
C LEU A 36 14.85 10.60 -1.75
N ALA A 37 15.30 9.77 -0.79
CA ALA A 37 16.70 9.41 -0.61
C ALA A 37 17.21 8.40 -1.67
N GLN A 38 16.33 7.54 -2.20
CA GLN A 38 16.67 6.54 -3.22
C GLN A 38 16.80 7.14 -4.62
N MET A 39 16.10 8.25 -4.88
CA MET A 39 16.03 8.90 -6.19
C MET A 39 17.14 9.93 -6.36
N GLU A 40 17.94 9.79 -7.42
CA GLU A 40 19.09 10.66 -7.70
C GLU A 40 18.70 12.15 -7.87
N GLU A 41 17.56 12.40 -8.52
CA GLU A 41 17.02 13.75 -8.72
C GLU A 41 16.35 14.33 -7.47
N ARG A 42 16.39 13.61 -6.33
CA ARG A 42 15.66 13.93 -5.09
C ARG A 42 14.18 14.23 -5.37
N LYS A 43 13.58 13.39 -6.21
CA LYS A 43 12.13 13.39 -6.44
C LYS A 43 11.47 12.41 -5.50
N THR A 44 10.28 12.76 -5.03
CA THR A 44 9.40 11.84 -4.29
C THR A 44 7.94 12.12 -4.61
N PHE A 45 7.05 11.24 -4.18
CA PHE A 45 5.63 11.46 -4.33
C PHE A 45 5.11 12.54 -3.37
N ARG A 46 4.05 13.25 -3.76
CA ARG A 46 3.39 14.23 -2.88
C ARG A 46 2.21 13.60 -2.14
N LEU A 47 2.10 13.93 -0.85
CA LEU A 47 0.95 13.64 -0.02
C LEU A 47 0.01 14.84 0.03
N THR A 48 -1.25 14.59 0.36
CA THR A 48 -2.22 15.64 0.70
C THR A 48 -1.96 16.21 2.09
N ASP A 49 -2.43 17.44 2.35
CA ASP A 49 -2.29 18.09 3.68
C ASP A 49 -2.92 17.24 4.80
N SER A 50 -4.10 16.66 4.52
CA SER A 50 -4.63 15.57 5.33
C SER A 50 -3.98 14.27 4.85
N ILE A 51 -2.91 13.84 5.53
CA ILE A 51 -2.12 12.66 5.15
C ILE A 51 -2.99 11.40 5.11
N VAL A 52 -3.85 11.20 6.12
CA VAL A 52 -4.77 10.05 6.21
C VAL A 52 -6.19 10.54 6.43
N GLU A 53 -7.04 10.24 5.45
CA GLU A 53 -8.48 10.47 5.49
C GLU A 53 -9.18 9.28 6.15
N VAL A 54 -10.12 9.53 7.06
CA VAL A 54 -10.86 8.46 7.76
C VAL A 54 -12.26 8.36 7.16
N VAL A 55 -12.61 7.20 6.64
CA VAL A 55 -13.89 6.97 5.95
C VAL A 55 -14.58 5.76 6.54
N ARG A 56 -15.83 5.94 7.00
CA ARG A 56 -16.66 4.85 7.49
C ARG A 56 -17.28 4.08 6.33
N THR A 57 -17.18 2.76 6.34
CA THR A 57 -17.79 1.90 5.34
C THR A 57 -19.17 1.43 5.75
N LYS A 58 -19.91 0.87 4.79
CA LYS A 58 -21.29 0.39 5.01
C LYS A 58 -21.32 -1.00 5.65
N HIS A 59 -20.29 -1.79 5.43
CA HIS A 59 -20.26 -3.20 5.81
C HIS A 59 -19.51 -3.40 7.13
N LYS A 60 -19.80 -4.54 7.78
CA LYS A 60 -19.10 -4.98 9.00
C LYS A 60 -17.75 -5.60 8.64
N ALA A 61 -16.79 -5.59 9.56
CA ALA A 61 -15.43 -6.08 9.29
C ALA A 61 -15.42 -7.51 8.69
N LYS A 62 -16.22 -8.43 9.27
CA LYS A 62 -16.31 -9.82 8.80
C LYS A 62 -16.86 -9.97 7.37
N TRP A 63 -17.62 -9.00 6.88
CA TRP A 63 -18.23 -9.07 5.55
C TRP A 63 -17.17 -9.12 4.45
N TYR A 64 -16.08 -8.36 4.58
CA TYR A 64 -15.03 -8.28 3.56
C TYR A 64 -14.41 -9.64 3.24
N ALA A 65 -14.16 -10.47 4.24
CA ALA A 65 -13.61 -11.81 4.05
C ALA A 65 -14.64 -12.87 3.61
N THR A 66 -15.93 -12.65 3.88
CA THR A 66 -16.96 -13.70 3.76
C THR A 66 -17.93 -13.50 2.60
N ASN A 67 -18.04 -12.29 2.06
CA ASN A 67 -18.93 -12.00 0.95
C ASN A 67 -18.31 -12.42 -0.39
N PRO A 68 -18.96 -13.28 -1.19
CA PRO A 68 -18.44 -13.67 -2.49
C PRO A 68 -18.30 -12.48 -3.45
N ALA A 69 -17.10 -12.30 -4.01
CA ALA A 69 -16.79 -11.25 -4.98
C ALA A 69 -15.74 -11.73 -5.99
N GLY A 70 -16.14 -12.56 -6.94
CA GLY A 70 -15.23 -13.17 -7.93
C GLY A 70 -14.55 -14.43 -7.40
N GLU A 71 -13.29 -14.64 -7.80
CA GLU A 71 -12.49 -15.77 -7.32
C GLU A 71 -12.22 -15.68 -5.83
N TYR A 72 -12.20 -16.83 -5.13
CA TYR A 72 -12.15 -16.87 -3.67
C TYR A 72 -11.00 -16.04 -3.08
N HIS A 73 -9.80 -16.15 -3.65
CA HIS A 73 -8.63 -15.44 -3.15
C HIS A 73 -8.72 -13.91 -3.33
N LEU A 74 -9.64 -13.41 -4.16
CA LEU A 74 -9.88 -12.00 -4.41
C LEU A 74 -11.08 -11.42 -3.64
N TRP A 75 -11.81 -12.22 -2.86
CA TRP A 75 -13.04 -11.73 -2.20
C TRP A 75 -12.77 -10.50 -1.34
N PHE A 76 -11.79 -10.58 -0.44
CA PHE A 76 -11.41 -9.46 0.42
C PHE A 76 -11.06 -8.21 -0.40
N TRP A 77 -10.11 -8.34 -1.32
CA TRP A 77 -9.68 -7.26 -2.21
C TRP A 77 -10.85 -6.58 -2.94
N ASN A 78 -11.67 -7.37 -3.63
CA ASN A 78 -12.79 -6.86 -4.43
C ASN A 78 -13.86 -6.19 -3.56
N ASN A 79 -14.16 -6.77 -2.39
CA ASN A 79 -15.11 -6.19 -1.45
C ASN A 79 -14.62 -4.86 -0.87
N VAL A 80 -13.34 -4.76 -0.50
CA VAL A 80 -12.75 -3.52 0.02
C VAL A 80 -12.78 -2.44 -1.05
N LEU A 81 -12.35 -2.76 -2.27
CA LEU A 81 -12.36 -1.80 -3.38
C LEU A 81 -13.76 -1.34 -3.77
N ALA A 82 -14.76 -2.22 -3.72
CA ALA A 82 -16.14 -1.84 -4.00
C ALA A 82 -16.63 -0.73 -3.06
N ASP A 83 -16.37 -0.86 -1.75
CA ASP A 83 -16.69 0.19 -0.78
C ASP A 83 -15.79 1.41 -0.96
N ALA A 84 -14.48 1.20 -1.07
CA ALA A 84 -13.50 2.28 -1.19
C ALA A 84 -13.80 3.21 -2.37
N PHE A 85 -14.01 2.64 -3.56
CA PHE A 85 -14.32 3.40 -4.78
C PHE A 85 -15.66 4.11 -4.67
N SER A 86 -16.69 3.42 -4.14
CA SER A 86 -18.01 4.03 -3.96
C SER A 86 -17.99 5.22 -3.00
N LEU A 87 -17.16 5.19 -1.96
CA LEU A 87 -17.14 6.20 -0.89
C LEU A 87 -16.20 7.37 -1.19
N THR A 88 -15.14 7.14 -1.96
CA THR A 88 -14.09 8.15 -2.20
C THR A 88 -14.09 8.72 -3.62
N GLY A 89 -14.80 8.06 -4.55
CA GLY A 89 -14.72 8.36 -5.97
C GLY A 89 -13.41 7.88 -6.63
N ALA A 90 -12.61 7.08 -5.91
CA ALA A 90 -11.40 6.47 -6.45
C ALA A 90 -11.72 5.50 -7.59
N SER A 91 -10.74 5.31 -8.46
CA SER A 91 -10.76 4.32 -9.51
C SER A 91 -9.35 3.85 -9.82
N PHE A 92 -9.23 2.70 -10.45
CA PHE A 92 -7.99 2.32 -11.10
C PHE A 92 -7.59 3.35 -12.16
N ASN A 93 -6.27 3.51 -12.36
CA ASN A 93 -5.67 4.40 -13.34
C ASN A 93 -6.19 5.84 -13.27
N ASP A 94 -6.53 6.30 -12.06
CA ASP A 94 -6.90 7.70 -11.83
C ASP A 94 -5.74 8.61 -12.28
N PRO A 95 -5.99 9.58 -13.18
CA PRO A 95 -4.93 10.41 -13.72
C PRO A 95 -4.34 11.38 -12.69
N ASN A 96 -5.03 11.64 -11.59
CA ASN A 96 -4.67 12.62 -10.58
C ASN A 96 -4.24 12.01 -9.25
N PHE A 97 -4.63 10.77 -8.96
CA PHE A 97 -4.42 10.17 -7.65
C PHE A 97 -3.85 8.77 -7.72
N ILE A 98 -2.91 8.50 -6.81
CA ILE A 98 -2.59 7.13 -6.38
C ILE A 98 -3.31 6.92 -5.05
N TRP A 99 -4.01 5.80 -4.92
CA TRP A 99 -4.86 5.53 -3.77
C TRP A 99 -4.28 4.42 -2.90
N ILE A 100 -4.20 4.66 -1.60
CA ILE A 100 -3.83 3.64 -0.61
C ILE A 100 -5.01 3.48 0.34
N PHE A 101 -5.53 2.27 0.46
CA PHE A 101 -6.62 1.93 1.35
C PHE A 101 -6.13 0.99 2.45
N TYR A 102 -6.04 1.49 3.66
CA TYR A 102 -5.99 0.63 4.84
C TYR A 102 -7.41 0.35 5.30
N ILE A 103 -7.77 -0.92 5.52
CA ILE A 103 -9.09 -1.30 6.05
C ILE A 103 -8.93 -1.93 7.43
N ASP A 104 -9.77 -1.51 8.38
CA ASP A 104 -9.86 -2.10 9.72
C ASP A 104 -10.61 -3.46 9.71
N ALA A 105 -10.23 -4.35 8.80
CA ALA A 105 -10.78 -5.68 8.67
C ALA A 105 -9.69 -6.66 8.22
N GLU A 106 -9.85 -7.92 8.61
CA GLU A 106 -8.97 -9.00 8.20
C GLU A 106 -9.48 -9.71 6.94
N ASN A 107 -8.56 -10.14 6.09
CA ASN A 107 -8.83 -11.06 5.00
C ASN A 107 -9.05 -12.48 5.53
N GLY A 108 -9.76 -13.30 4.75
CA GLY A 108 -9.92 -14.72 5.03
C GLY A 108 -8.65 -15.51 4.72
N GLU A 109 -8.52 -16.71 5.30
CA GLU A 109 -7.45 -17.64 4.96
C GLU A 109 -7.46 -17.96 3.46
N GLY A 110 -6.29 -17.88 2.82
CA GLY A 110 -6.13 -18.07 1.38
C GLY A 110 -6.58 -16.89 0.51
N GLN A 111 -6.99 -15.77 1.10
CA GLN A 111 -7.30 -14.54 0.38
C GLN A 111 -6.11 -13.58 0.41
N TYR A 112 -5.95 -12.78 -0.64
CA TYR A 112 -4.97 -11.70 -0.66
C TYR A 112 -5.36 -10.63 0.36
N GLY A 113 -4.42 -10.35 1.27
CA GLY A 113 -4.52 -9.28 2.27
C GLY A 113 -4.01 -7.97 1.68
N GLY A 114 -2.68 -7.84 1.59
CA GLY A 114 -1.99 -6.73 0.93
C GLY A 114 -1.83 -6.98 -0.58
N ALA A 115 -2.15 -5.97 -1.40
CA ALA A 115 -1.87 -5.97 -2.83
C ALA A 115 -1.85 -4.54 -3.41
N GLY A 116 -1.22 -4.38 -4.57
CA GLY A 116 -1.12 -3.12 -5.28
C GLY A 116 -1.18 -3.33 -6.79
N THR A 117 -1.87 -2.46 -7.51
CA THR A 117 -1.92 -2.44 -8.97
C THR A 117 -2.61 -1.18 -9.48
N CYS A 118 -2.30 -0.76 -10.71
CA CYS A 118 -3.08 0.24 -11.47
C CYS A 118 -3.48 1.49 -10.67
N GLY A 119 -2.55 2.08 -9.91
CA GLY A 119 -2.81 3.28 -9.11
C GLY A 119 -3.50 3.06 -7.77
N VAL A 120 -3.63 1.81 -7.31
CA VAL A 120 -4.32 1.46 -6.06
C VAL A 120 -3.51 0.45 -5.26
N ALA A 121 -3.43 0.64 -3.94
CA ALA A 121 -2.96 -0.36 -2.98
C ALA A 121 -4.02 -0.57 -1.88
N VAL A 122 -4.21 -1.81 -1.44
CA VAL A 122 -5.08 -2.16 -0.29
C VAL A 122 -4.25 -2.93 0.72
N LEU A 123 -4.40 -2.58 1.99
CA LEU A 123 -3.75 -3.23 3.12
C LEU A 123 -4.76 -3.53 4.24
N PRO A 124 -4.76 -4.76 4.81
CA PRO A 124 -5.70 -5.22 5.83
C PRO A 124 -5.33 -4.71 7.24
N GLN A 125 -6.15 -5.09 8.23
CA GLN A 125 -5.98 -4.70 9.63
C GLN A 125 -4.63 -5.15 10.21
N HIS A 126 -4.16 -6.36 9.88
CA HIS A 126 -2.89 -6.86 10.42
C HIS A 126 -1.68 -6.03 9.97
N ASP A 127 -1.72 -5.37 8.81
CA ASP A 127 -0.69 -4.40 8.42
C ASP A 127 -0.68 -3.20 9.36
N ILE A 128 -1.86 -2.70 9.76
CA ILE A 128 -1.96 -1.61 10.74
C ILE A 128 -1.40 -2.06 12.09
N HIS A 129 -1.74 -3.26 12.55
CA HIS A 129 -1.18 -3.83 13.79
C HIS A 129 0.33 -3.97 13.70
N GLY A 130 0.84 -4.38 12.54
CA GLY A 130 2.25 -4.43 12.24
C GLY A 130 2.95 -3.08 12.35
N LEU A 131 2.37 -2.02 11.77
CA LEU A 131 2.86 -0.65 11.90
C LEU A 131 2.88 -0.14 13.35
N MET A 132 2.01 -0.69 14.21
CA MET A 132 1.97 -0.39 15.64
C MET A 132 2.92 -1.24 16.49
N GLY A 133 3.63 -2.19 15.89
CA GLY A 133 4.50 -3.12 16.63
C GLY A 133 3.74 -4.16 17.44
N LEU A 134 2.51 -4.48 17.03
CA LEU A 134 1.66 -5.50 17.69
C LEU A 134 1.81 -6.89 17.06
N SER A 135 2.66 -7.02 16.04
CA SER A 135 3.01 -8.29 15.40
C SER A 135 4.35 -8.85 15.92
N ASN A 136 4.67 -10.10 15.59
CA ASN A 136 5.99 -10.68 15.88
C ASN A 136 7.11 -10.17 14.95
N GLU A 137 6.74 -9.45 13.88
CA GLU A 137 7.65 -8.88 12.90
C GLU A 137 7.96 -7.42 13.25
N PRO A 138 9.16 -6.92 12.91
CA PRO A 138 9.52 -5.53 13.19
C PRO A 138 8.62 -4.57 12.41
N VAL A 139 8.34 -3.40 12.98
CA VAL A 139 7.55 -2.32 12.33
C VAL A 139 8.09 -1.99 10.94
N SER A 140 9.42 -2.03 10.77
CA SER A 140 10.06 -1.71 9.50
C SER A 140 9.65 -2.64 8.35
N ARG A 141 9.39 -3.93 8.61
CA ARG A 141 8.85 -4.87 7.61
C ARG A 141 7.51 -4.41 7.08
N TRP A 142 6.65 -3.86 7.94
CA TRP A 142 5.30 -3.43 7.56
C TRP A 142 5.32 -2.12 6.79
N ILE A 143 6.27 -1.23 7.11
CA ILE A 143 6.58 -0.06 6.28
C ILE A 143 7.12 -0.51 4.91
N GLY A 144 7.97 -1.53 4.88
CA GLY A 144 8.48 -2.13 3.65
C GLY A 144 7.37 -2.73 2.78
N GLY A 145 6.43 -3.47 3.38
CA GLY A 145 5.25 -4.01 2.70
C GLY A 145 4.39 -2.92 2.07
N LEU A 146 4.08 -1.84 2.80
CA LEU A 146 3.45 -0.66 2.20
C LEU A 146 4.26 -0.09 1.02
N GLY A 147 5.58 -0.03 1.16
CA GLY A 147 6.48 0.46 0.11
C GLY A 147 6.43 -0.36 -1.17
N HIS A 148 6.31 -1.68 -1.03
CA HIS A 148 6.14 -2.65 -2.11
C HIS A 148 4.81 -2.46 -2.84
N GLU A 149 3.69 -2.48 -2.11
CA GLU A 149 2.37 -2.31 -2.72
C GLU A 149 2.17 -0.93 -3.34
N LEU A 150 2.74 0.11 -2.71
CA LEU A 150 2.77 1.45 -3.29
C LEU A 150 3.62 1.50 -4.57
N GLY A 151 4.73 0.75 -4.62
CA GLY A 151 5.51 0.59 -5.85
C GLY A 151 4.69 -0.01 -6.99
N HIS A 152 3.91 -1.06 -6.71
CA HIS A 152 2.96 -1.63 -7.66
C HIS A 152 1.86 -0.64 -8.07
N ALA A 153 1.36 0.17 -7.13
CA ALA A 153 0.40 1.22 -7.44
C ALA A 153 1.01 2.28 -8.38
N PHE A 154 2.31 2.58 -8.25
CA PHE A 154 3.05 3.42 -9.21
C PHE A 154 3.37 2.72 -10.55
N GLY A 155 3.02 1.44 -10.70
CA GLY A 155 3.21 0.67 -11.91
C GLY A 155 4.55 -0.07 -11.99
N LEU A 156 5.30 -0.17 -10.89
CA LEU A 156 6.53 -0.96 -10.84
C LEU A 156 6.20 -2.46 -10.81
N PRO A 157 6.82 -3.30 -11.64
CA PRO A 157 6.67 -4.75 -11.57
C PRO A 157 7.66 -5.36 -10.57
N HIS A 158 7.48 -6.64 -10.24
CA HIS A 158 8.58 -7.43 -9.69
C HIS A 158 9.76 -7.47 -10.69
N PRO A 159 11.01 -7.60 -10.22
CA PRO A 159 12.14 -7.74 -11.12
C PRO A 159 12.06 -9.05 -11.92
N PRO A 160 12.39 -9.03 -13.22
CA PRO A 160 12.36 -10.25 -14.04
C PRO A 160 13.25 -11.36 -13.46
N GLY A 161 12.75 -12.60 -13.45
CA GLY A 161 13.50 -13.78 -13.01
C GLY A 161 13.49 -14.05 -11.50
N CYS A 162 13.03 -13.10 -10.68
CA CYS A 162 13.08 -13.25 -9.21
C CYS A 162 12.00 -14.20 -8.67
N GLU A 163 10.90 -14.40 -9.42
CA GLU A 163 9.88 -15.42 -9.10
C GLU A 163 10.45 -16.84 -9.26
N GLU A 164 11.33 -17.03 -10.24
CA GLU A 164 11.97 -18.32 -10.53
C GLU A 164 13.25 -18.55 -9.72
N ASP A 165 14.04 -17.50 -9.48
CA ASP A 165 15.30 -17.55 -8.72
C ASP A 165 15.42 -16.37 -7.76
N GLN A 166 15.08 -16.63 -6.50
CA GLN A 166 15.14 -15.65 -5.41
C GLN A 166 16.57 -15.32 -4.95
N SER A 167 17.59 -16.03 -5.46
CA SER A 167 19.00 -15.77 -5.13
C SER A 167 19.61 -14.62 -5.95
N LEU A 168 18.90 -14.17 -6.98
CA LEU A 168 19.33 -13.03 -7.80
C LEU A 168 19.52 -11.77 -6.93
N PRO A 169 20.57 -10.97 -7.15
CA PRO A 169 20.79 -9.74 -6.40
C PRO A 169 19.59 -8.78 -6.42
N GLU A 170 18.89 -8.71 -7.54
CA GLU A 170 17.69 -7.90 -7.76
C GLU A 170 16.54 -8.29 -6.83
N SER A 171 16.52 -9.54 -6.35
CA SER A 171 15.50 -10.02 -5.41
C SER A 171 15.51 -9.23 -4.10
N GLN A 172 16.61 -8.56 -3.76
CA GLN A 172 16.76 -7.77 -2.54
C GLN A 172 16.25 -6.32 -2.68
N CYS A 173 15.67 -5.94 -3.83
CA CYS A 173 15.02 -4.65 -3.99
C CYS A 173 13.64 -4.60 -3.31
N ILE A 174 13.11 -3.40 -3.08
CA ILE A 174 11.81 -3.22 -2.39
C ILE A 174 10.64 -3.83 -3.18
N MET A 175 10.78 -3.95 -4.49
CA MET A 175 9.79 -4.58 -5.37
C MET A 175 9.82 -6.11 -5.31
N TYR A 176 10.52 -6.70 -4.35
CA TYR A 176 10.45 -8.14 -4.07
C TYR A 176 10.84 -8.41 -2.59
N LEU A 177 11.83 -9.26 -2.30
CA LEU A 177 12.18 -9.64 -0.91
C LEU A 177 12.79 -8.49 -0.08
N GLY A 178 13.29 -7.44 -0.72
CA GLY A 178 13.84 -6.29 -0.02
C GLY A 178 12.86 -5.57 0.90
N MET A 179 11.55 -5.72 0.67
CA MET A 179 10.53 -5.18 1.58
C MET A 179 10.66 -5.71 3.01
N TYR A 180 11.14 -6.96 3.20
CA TYR A 180 11.34 -7.54 4.52
C TYR A 180 12.56 -6.96 5.25
N ASN A 181 13.51 -6.38 4.50
CA ASN A 181 14.75 -5.80 5.02
C ASN A 181 14.71 -4.26 5.09
N TYR A 182 13.54 -3.65 4.85
CA TYR A 182 13.37 -2.21 4.92
C TYR A 182 13.88 -1.64 6.26
N PRO A 183 14.58 -0.48 6.28
CA PRO A 183 14.87 0.42 5.14
C PRO A 183 16.14 0.06 4.34
N GLU A 184 16.86 -1.00 4.73
CA GLU A 184 18.10 -1.46 4.10
C GLU A 184 17.83 -2.24 2.80
N THR A 185 17.13 -1.57 1.88
CA THR A 185 16.79 -2.05 0.55
C THR A 185 16.93 -0.90 -0.46
N PHE A 186 16.62 -1.16 -1.73
CA PHE A 186 16.85 -0.24 -2.83
C PHE A 186 15.76 -0.33 -3.90
N LEU A 187 15.68 0.70 -4.73
CA LEU A 187 15.02 0.67 -6.03
C LEU A 187 16.03 0.26 -7.10
N LEU A 188 15.61 -0.56 -8.06
CA LEU A 188 16.44 -0.86 -9.24
C LEU A 188 16.58 0.40 -10.11
N VAL A 189 17.62 0.42 -10.95
CA VAL A 189 17.82 1.51 -11.92
C VAL A 189 16.57 1.70 -12.79
N LYS A 190 15.98 0.60 -13.28
CA LYS A 190 14.76 0.63 -14.09
C LYS A 190 13.55 1.17 -13.32
N ASP A 191 13.43 0.86 -12.03
CA ASP A 191 12.35 1.40 -11.20
C ASP A 191 12.49 2.93 -11.10
N LYS A 192 13.70 3.41 -10.82
CA LYS A 192 14.00 4.85 -10.76
C LYS A 192 13.70 5.56 -12.08
N GLU A 193 14.04 4.95 -13.22
CA GLU A 193 13.71 5.48 -14.55
C GLU A 193 12.19 5.62 -14.75
N MET A 194 11.41 4.62 -14.36
CA MET A 194 9.94 4.66 -14.44
C MET A 194 9.37 5.74 -13.52
N LEU A 195 9.85 5.83 -12.28
CA LEU A 195 9.40 6.83 -11.32
C LEU A 195 9.78 8.26 -11.76
N ASN A 196 10.95 8.46 -12.37
CA ASN A 196 11.35 9.77 -12.90
C ASN A 196 10.42 10.30 -14.00
N GLN A 197 9.74 9.39 -14.72
CA GLN A 197 8.73 9.71 -15.74
C GLN A 197 7.32 9.85 -15.15
N SER A 198 7.11 9.43 -13.89
CA SER A 198 5.82 9.50 -13.21
C SER A 198 5.45 10.93 -12.86
N ARG A 199 4.22 11.32 -13.18
CA ARG A 199 3.67 12.64 -12.82
C ARG A 199 3.47 12.82 -11.31
N PHE A 200 3.53 11.72 -10.56
CA PHE A 200 3.40 11.73 -9.11
C PHE A 200 4.73 12.03 -8.42
N PHE A 201 5.87 11.83 -9.09
CA PHE A 201 7.21 12.07 -8.53
C PHE A 201 7.74 13.44 -8.96
N VAL A 202 8.01 14.27 -7.97
CA VAL A 202 8.34 15.69 -8.15
C VAL A 202 9.41 16.11 -7.15
N VAL A 203 10.10 17.19 -7.49
CA VAL A 203 11.06 17.88 -6.62
C VAL A 203 10.31 18.66 -5.53
#